data_AF-A0L979-F1
#
_entry.id   AF-A0L979-F1
#
_cell.length_a   1.000
_cell.length_b   1.000
_cell.length_c   1.000
_cell.angle_alpha   90.00
_cell.angle_beta   90.00
_cell.angle_gamma   90.00
#
_symmetry.space_group_name_H-M   'P 1'
#
loop_
_entity.id
_entity.type
_entity.pdbx_description
1 polymer ?
#
loop_
_entity_poly.entity_id
_entity_poly.type
_entity_poly.pdbx_seq_one_letter_code
_entity_poly.pdbx_strand_id
1 'polypeptide(L)' 'MLFALHGIGVIQLEPEELSESQIIIPARERPEIDWNTCNRLATENKDFMEFIRRVRQFYQTGDLREADWK' A
#
# COMPACT_ATOMS: atom_id res chain seq x y z
N MET A 1 21.19 -2.93 14.77
CA MET A 1 20.43 -1.78 14.22
C MET A 1 18.97 -1.92 14.62
N LEU A 2 18.39 -0.90 15.26
CA LEU A 2 17.06 -0.98 15.91
C LEU A 2 15.87 -1.13 14.92
N PHE A 3 16.03 -0.71 13.66
CA PHE A 3 14.95 -0.73 12.66
C PHE A 3 14.53 -2.16 12.27
N ALA A 4 15.48 -3.11 12.22
CA ALA A 4 15.20 -4.50 11.88
C ALA A 4 14.30 -5.19 12.91
N LEU A 5 14.37 -4.76 14.18
CA LEU A 5 13.53 -5.30 15.27
C LEU A 5 12.07 -4.86 15.13
N HIS A 6 11.83 -3.65 14.61
CA HIS A 6 10.49 -3.07 14.44
C HIS A 6 9.90 -3.31 13.04
N GLY A 7 10.72 -3.78 12.09
CA GLY A 7 10.30 -4.11 10.72
C GLY A 7 9.98 -2.88 9.87
N ILE A 8 10.51 -1.70 10.22
CA ILE A 8 10.27 -0.44 9.50
C ILE A 8 11.22 -0.36 8.31
N GLY A 9 10.67 -0.08 7.13
CA GLY A 9 11.42 0.24 5.91
C GLY A 9 11.36 1.72 5.56
N VAL A 10 12.21 2.13 4.63
CA VAL A 10 12.28 3.50 4.09
C VAL A 10 12.35 3.41 2.58
N ILE A 11 11.46 4.13 1.91
CA ILE A 11 11.45 4.29 0.46
C ILE A 11 11.67 5.77 0.17
N GLN A 12 12.61 6.08 -0.72
CA GLN A 12 12.77 7.39 -1.30
C GLN A 12 12.02 7.41 -2.64
N LEU A 13 11.04 8.29 -2.75
CA LEU A 13 10.27 8.48 -3.97
C LEU A 13 10.90 9.58 -4.82
N GLU A 14 11.02 9.32 -6.12
CA GLU A 14 11.34 10.30 -7.15
C GLU A 14 10.03 10.67 -7.88
N PRO A 15 9.45 11.85 -7.62
CA PRO A 15 8.14 12.21 -8.15
C PRO A 15 8.12 12.41 -9.67
N GLU A 16 9.25 12.80 -10.24
CA GLU A 16 9.41 13.10 -11.66
C GLU A 16 9.59 11.83 -12.51
N GLU A 17 10.24 10.80 -11.94
CA GLU A 17 10.47 9.51 -12.56
C GLU A 17 10.30 8.39 -11.53
N LEU A 18 9.10 7.84 -11.43
CA LEU A 18 8.76 6.82 -10.43
C LEU A 18 9.67 5.59 -10.51
N SER A 19 10.17 5.25 -11.69
CA SER A 19 11.08 4.10 -11.86
C SER A 19 12.46 4.30 -11.22
N GLU A 20 12.85 5.55 -10.93
CA GLU A 20 14.08 5.90 -10.23
C GLU A 20 13.92 5.93 -8.70
N SER A 21 12.71 5.71 -8.19
CA SER A 21 12.46 5.57 -6.75
C SER A 21 13.21 4.36 -6.16
N GLN A 22 13.72 4.49 -4.94
CA GLN A 22 14.59 3.47 -4.33
C GLN A 22 14.16 3.05 -2.91
N ILE A 23 14.33 1.76 -2.62
CA ILE A 23 14.18 1.21 -1.27
C ILE A 23 15.51 1.39 -0.53
N ILE A 24 15.56 2.35 0.39
CA ILE A 24 16.75 2.66 1.20
C ILE A 24 16.94 1.63 2.32
N ILE A 25 15.83 1.24 2.95
CA ILE A 25 15.80 0.20 3.99
C ILE A 25 14.62 -0.72 3.69
N PRO A 26 14.85 -2.03 3.47
CA PRO A 26 13.75 -2.96 3.26
C PRO A 26 12.91 -3.10 4.54
N ALA A 27 11.59 -3.00 4.39
CA ALA A 27 10.66 -3.34 5.48
C ALA A 27 10.61 -4.87 5.66
N ARG A 28 10.26 -5.32 6.87
CA ARG A 28 9.95 -6.74 7.08
C ARG A 28 8.52 -6.99 6.63
N GLU A 29 8.33 -7.88 5.66
CA GLU A 29 6.99 -8.34 5.29
C GLU A 29 6.29 -8.98 6.49
N ARG A 30 4.99 -8.70 6.61
CA ARG A 30 4.11 -9.33 7.59
C ARG A 30 3.11 -10.19 6.85
N PRO A 31 2.92 -11.46 7.24
CA PRO A 31 1.94 -12.34 6.60
C PRO A 31 0.49 -11.90 6.88
N GLU A 32 0.30 -11.14 7.95
CA GLU A 32 -1.00 -10.67 8.41
C GLU A 32 -1.16 -9.17 8.18
N ILE A 33 -2.35 -8.78 7.74
CA ILE A 33 -2.74 -7.39 7.56
C ILE A 33 -3.06 -6.78 8.92
N ASP A 34 -2.50 -5.60 9.19
CA ASP A 34 -2.88 -4.79 10.35
C ASP A 34 -4.20 -4.05 10.09
N TRP A 35 -5.31 -4.74 10.36
CA TRP A 35 -6.66 -4.21 10.15
C TRP A 35 -6.96 -2.96 10.98
N ASN A 36 -6.34 -2.78 12.15
CA ASN A 36 -6.55 -1.58 12.97
C ASN A 36 -5.99 -0.35 12.25
N THR A 37 -4.79 -0.48 11.69
CA THR A 37 -4.17 0.57 10.87
C THR A 37 -4.98 0.82 9.59
N CYS A 38 -5.42 -0.23 8.89
CA CYS A 38 -6.27 -0.09 7.71
C CYS A 38 -7.58 0.66 8.01
N ASN A 39 -8.26 0.34 9.11
CA ASN A 39 -9.50 1.02 9.51
C ASN A 39 -9.28 2.51 9.78
N ARG A 40 -8.16 2.84 10.45
CA ARG A 40 -7.77 4.23 10.70
C ARG A 40 -7.48 4.97 9.39
N LEU A 41 -6.68 4.37 8.49
CA LEU A 41 -6.37 4.95 7.18
C LEU A 41 -7.62 5.15 6.31
N ALA A 42 -8.57 4.22 6.34
CA ALA A 42 -9.81 4.35 5.59
C ALA A 42 -10.68 5.52 6.11
N THR A 43 -10.52 5.90 7.38
CA THR A 43 -11.20 7.06 7.95
C THR A 43 -10.47 8.36 7.65
N GLU A 44 -9.13 8.35 7.70
CA GLU A 44 -8.29 9.54 7.52
C GLU A 44 -8.03 9.89 6.04
N ASN A 45 -8.04 8.90 5.14
CA ASN A 45 -7.69 9.04 3.74
C ASN A 45 -8.78 8.46 2.84
N LYS A 46 -9.47 9.32 2.09
CA LYS A 46 -10.55 8.94 1.16
C LYS A 46 -10.05 8.05 0.02
N ASP A 47 -8.83 8.28 -0.47
CA ASP A 47 -8.24 7.50 -1.55
C ASP A 47 -7.98 6.07 -1.09
N PHE A 48 -7.56 5.89 0.17
CA PHE A 48 -7.40 4.57 0.77
C PHE A 48 -8.74 3.84 0.92
N MET A 49 -9.81 4.53 1.33
CA MET A 49 -11.15 3.94 1.37
C MET A 49 -11.63 3.49 -0.02
N GLU A 50 -11.36 4.29 -1.06
CA GLU A 50 -11.68 3.94 -2.44
C GLU A 50 -10.87 2.72 -2.92
N PHE A 51 -9.58 2.65 -2.56
CA PHE A 51 -8.76 1.47 -2.79
C PHE A 51 -9.38 0.20 -2.17
N ILE A 52 -9.76 0.23 -0.88
CA ILE A 52 -10.39 -0.92 -0.22
C ILE A 52 -11.71 -1.32 -0.90
N ARG A 53 -12.51 -0.35 -1.36
CA ARG A 53 -13.73 -0.64 -2.15
C ARG A 53 -13.42 -1.38 -3.44
N ARG A 54 -12.39 -0.95 -4.17
CA ARG A 54 -11.99 -1.58 -5.43
C ARG A 54 -11.50 -3.01 -5.20
N VAL A 55 -10.67 -3.23 -4.17
CA VAL A 55 -10.24 -4.57 -3.76
C VAL A 55 -11.45 -5.45 -3.49
N ARG A 56 -12.42 -4.97 -2.70
CA ARG A 56 -13.65 -5.72 -2.41
C ARG A 56 -14.44 -6.06 -3.68
N GLN A 57 -14.63 -5.10 -4.58
CA GLN A 57 -15.34 -5.33 -5.85
C GLN A 57 -14.66 -6.40 -6.69
N PHE A 58 -13.34 -6.31 -6.86
CA PHE A 58 -12.56 -7.30 -7.59
C PHE A 58 -12.74 -8.71 -7.03
N TYR A 59 -12.64 -8.88 -5.70
CA TYR A 59 -12.84 -10.20 -5.08
C TYR A 59 -14.29 -10.73 -5.19
N GLN A 60 -15.28 -9.85 -5.39
CA GLN A 60 -16.68 -10.23 -5.52
C GLN A 60 -17.08 -10.56 -6.95
N THR A 61 -16.56 -9.83 -7.94
CA THR A 61 -17.00 -9.96 -9.33
C THR A 61 -15.95 -10.58 -10.24
N GLY A 62 -14.66 -10.50 -9.89
CA GLY A 62 -13.54 -10.88 -10.73
C GLY A 62 -13.22 -9.88 -11.85
N ASP A 63 -13.96 -8.76 -11.94
CA ASP A 63 -13.79 -7.81 -13.01
C ASP A 63 -12.58 -6.91 -12.79
N LEU A 64 -11.69 -6.86 -13.79
CA LEU A 64 -10.59 -5.91 -13.82
C LEU A 64 -11.09 -4.56 -14.34
N ARG A 65 -10.71 -3.48 -13.66
CA ARG A 65 -11.00 -2.12 -14.11
C ARG A 65 -9.94 -1.67 -15.10
N GLU A 66 -10.20 -1.84 -16.39
CA GLU A 66 -9.25 -1.48 -17.47
C GLU A 66 -8.74 -0.03 -17.42
N ALA A 67 -9.53 0.88 -16.86
CA ALA A 67 -9.13 2.28 -16.70
C ALA A 67 -7.94 2.49 -15.75
N ASP A 68 -7.66 1.54 -14.86
CA ASP A 68 -6.54 1.63 -13.91
C ASP A 68 -5.19 1.24 -14.54
N TRP A 69 -5.19 0.75 -15.79
CA TRP A 69 -4.00 0.23 -16.49
C TRP A 69 -3.64 1.03 -17.76
N LYS A 70 -4.20 2.22 -17.92
CA LYS A 70 -3.95 3.11 -19.06
C LYS A 70 -2.93 4.19 -18.77
#